data_AF-A0A0G0N0F3-F1
#
_entry.id   AF-A0A0G0N0F3-F1
#
_cell.length_a   1.000
_cell.length_b   1.000
_cell.length_c   1.000
_cell.angle_alpha   90.00
_cell.angle_beta   90.00
_cell.angle_gamma   90.00
#
_symmetry.space_group_name_H-M   'P 1'
#
loop_
_entity.id
_entity.type
_entity.pdbx_description
1 polymer ?
#
loop_
_entity_poly.entity_id
_entity_poly.type
_entity_poly.pdbx_seq_one_letter_code
_entity_poly.pdbx_strand_id
1 'polypeptide(L)' 'MAKKGPSTIQDRLHRIEGQLRGVEKLILMKEDTQKILGQMEAIISSLQSAKLELVKGEMKKSLLAQLDGVVAMLK' A
#
# COMPACT_ATOMS: atom_id res chain seq x y z
N MET A 1 -25.14 5.79 -8.00
CA MET A 1 -23.70 5.46 -7.99
C MET A 1 -23.41 4.66 -6.73
N ALA A 2 -23.06 3.38 -6.82
CA ALA A 2 -22.77 2.55 -5.64
C ALA A 2 -21.51 3.06 -4.93
N LYS A 3 -21.60 3.33 -3.62
CA LYS A 3 -20.44 3.69 -2.77
C LYS A 3 -19.47 2.51 -2.79
N LYS A 4 -18.34 2.65 -3.48
CA LYS A 4 -17.24 1.67 -3.42
C LYS A 4 -16.74 1.63 -1.98
N GLY A 5 -16.71 0.43 -1.38
CA GLY A 5 -16.24 0.22 -0.01
C GLY A 5 -14.79 0.68 0.21
N PRO A 6 -14.30 0.66 1.45
CA PRO A 6 -12.93 1.09 1.75
C PRO A 6 -11.92 0.29 0.92
N SER A 7 -10.97 0.99 0.29
CA SER A 7 -9.90 0.38 -0.51
C SER A 7 -9.10 -0.60 0.34
N THR A 8 -8.96 -1.83 -0.13
CA THR A 8 -8.12 -2.84 0.52
C THR A 8 -6.64 -2.65 0.19
N ILE A 9 -5.74 -3.31 0.94
CA ILE A 9 -4.32 -3.42 0.57
C ILE A 9 -4.18 -4.08 -0.80
N GLN A 10 -4.98 -5.10 -1.10
CA GLN A 10 -4.94 -5.79 -2.40
C GLN A 10 -5.31 -4.82 -3.54
N ASP A 11 -6.31 -3.95 -3.35
CA ASP A 11 -6.64 -2.91 -4.33
C ASP A 11 -5.49 -1.92 -4.54
N ARG A 12 -4.74 -1.57 -3.48
CA ARG A 12 -3.54 -0.73 -3.60
C ARG A 12 -2.45 -1.44 -4.42
N LEU A 13 -2.21 -2.72 -4.16
CA LEU A 13 -1.21 -3.50 -4.90
C LEU A 13 -1.58 -3.64 -6.38
N HIS A 14 -2.85 -3.90 -6.70
CA HIS A 14 -3.31 -3.93 -8.10
C HIS A 14 -3.14 -2.58 -8.81
N ARG A 15 -3.35 -1.45 -8.10
CA ARG A 15 -3.07 -0.12 -8.66
C ARG A 15 -1.58 0.07 -8.95
N ILE A 16 -0.71 -0.36 -8.04
CA ILE A 16 0.75 -0.29 -8.20
C ILE A 16 1.22 -1.13 -9.40
N GLU A 17 0.66 -2.33 -9.59
CA GLU A 17 0.91 -3.15 -10.78
C GLU A 17 0.47 -2.44 -12.07
N GLY A 18 -0.69 -1.77 -12.05
CA GLY A 18 -1.15 -0.91 -13.14
C GLY A 18 -0.17 0.22 -13.46
N GLN A 19 0.40 0.86 -12.44
CA GLN A 19 1.40 1.91 -12.60
C GLN A 19 2.71 1.38 -13.18
N LEU A 20 3.19 0.21 -12.74
CA LEU A 20 4.37 -0.45 -13.29
C LEU A 20 4.22 -0.74 -14.79
N ARG A 21 3.07 -1.30 -15.21
CA ARG A 21 2.75 -1.46 -16.65
C ARG A 21 2.73 -0.13 -17.40
N GLY A 22 2.32 0.96 -16.73
CA GLY A 22 2.41 2.31 -17.28
C GLY A 22 3.85 2.74 -17.54
N VAL A 23 4.75 2.48 -16.59
CA VAL A 23 6.20 2.78 -16.73
C VAL A 23 6.82 1.99 -17.89
N GLU A 24 6.52 0.70 -18.01
CA GLU A 24 7.00 -0.12 -19.14
C GLU A 24 6.60 0.49 -20.50
N LYS A 25 5.35 0.96 -20.62
CA LYS A 25 4.87 1.64 -21.83
C LYS A 25 5.63 2.94 -22.09
N LEU A 26 5.89 3.75 -21.07
CA LEU A 26 6.65 4.99 -21.23
C LEU A 26 8.07 4.71 -21.76
N ILE A 27 8.73 3.68 -21.25
CA ILE A 27 10.06 3.26 -21.72
C ILE A 27 10.00 2.82 -23.20
N LEU A 28 9.02 1.98 -23.57
CA LEU A 28 8.83 1.53 -24.95
C LEU A 28 8.56 2.70 -25.92
N MET A 29 7.83 3.71 -25.46
CA MET A 29 7.52 4.92 -26.23
C MET A 29 8.69 5.91 -26.29
N LYS A 30 9.85 5.59 -25.67
CA LYS A 30 11.02 6.48 -25.56
C LYS A 30 10.65 7.86 -25.02
N GLU A 31 9.74 7.87 -24.05
CA GLU A 31 9.31 9.08 -23.37
C GLU A 31 10.45 9.68 -22.55
N ASP A 32 10.26 10.94 -22.14
CA ASP A 32 11.26 11.68 -21.40
C ASP A 32 11.65 10.98 -20.08
N THR A 33 12.97 10.95 -19.81
CA THR A 33 13.52 10.27 -18.64
C THR A 33 12.99 10.86 -17.32
N GLN A 34 12.79 12.18 -17.22
CA GLN A 34 12.24 12.79 -16.00
C GLN A 34 10.80 12.34 -15.76
N LYS A 35 10.01 12.19 -16.82
CA LYS A 35 8.64 11.65 -16.73
C LYS A 35 8.64 10.21 -16.22
N ILE A 36 9.54 9.37 -16.73
CA ILE A 36 9.68 7.98 -16.28
C ILE A 36 10.08 7.93 -14.80
N LEU A 37 11.11 8.70 -14.40
CA LEU A 37 11.56 8.78 -13.01
C LEU A 37 10.45 9.28 -12.07
N GLY A 38 9.68 10.28 -12.48
CA GLY A 38 8.55 10.78 -11.70
C GLY A 38 7.46 9.71 -11.47
N GLN A 39 7.18 8.85 -12.45
CA GLN A 39 6.26 7.72 -12.27
C GLN A 39 6.84 6.65 -11.34
N MET A 40 8.14 6.38 -11.42
CA MET A 40 8.81 5.45 -10.50
C MET A 40 8.75 5.94 -9.05
N GLU A 41 8.96 7.23 -8.80
CA GLU A 41 8.82 7.83 -7.46
C GLU A 41 7.38 7.75 -6.93
N ALA A 42 6.38 7.94 -7.80
CA ALA A 42 4.98 7.76 -7.41
C ALA A 42 4.66 6.31 -7.03
N ILE A 43 5.26 5.33 -7.71
CA ILE A 43 5.14 3.90 -7.39
C ILE A 43 5.81 3.59 -6.04
N ILE A 44 7.02 4.10 -5.81
CA ILE A 44 7.77 3.91 -4.56
C ILE A 44 6.95 4.46 -3.39
N SER A 45 6.42 5.68 -3.52
CA SER A 45 5.59 6.32 -2.51
C SER A 45 4.32 5.50 -2.21
N SER A 46 3.69 4.94 -3.25
CA SER A 46 2.49 4.10 -3.12
C SER A 46 2.79 2.79 -2.38
N LEU A 47 3.93 2.16 -2.67
CA LEU A 47 4.41 0.95 -1.99
C LEU A 47 4.73 1.23 -0.51
N GLN A 48 5.42 2.33 -0.22
CA GLN A 48 5.74 2.74 1.15
C GLN A 48 4.46 2.95 1.98
N SER A 49 3.46 3.60 1.39
CA SER A 49 2.15 3.79 2.04
C SER A 49 1.45 2.46 2.34
N ALA A 50 1.41 1.53 1.38
CA ALA A 50 0.81 0.22 1.56
C ALA A 50 1.54 -0.59 2.66
N LYS A 51 2.88 -0.53 2.68
CA LYS A 51 3.71 -1.16 3.73
C LYS A 51 3.35 -0.62 5.12
N LEU A 52 3.26 0.71 5.26
CA LEU A 52 2.92 1.34 6.55
C LEU A 52 1.54 0.93 7.04
N GLU A 53 0.57 0.78 6.15
CA GLU A 53 -0.79 0.34 6.52
C GLU A 53 -0.80 -1.10 7.03
N LEU A 54 -0.03 -2.01 6.40
CA LEU A 54 0.16 -3.38 6.90
C LEU A 54 0.82 -3.41 8.28
N VAL A 55 1.90 -2.64 8.47
CA VAL A 55 2.59 -2.54 9.77
C VAL A 55 1.65 -2.03 10.86
N LYS A 56 0.85 -0.99 10.57
CA LYS A 56 -0.16 -0.48 11.52
C LYS A 56 -1.19 -1.54 11.89
N GLY A 57 -1.64 -2.34 10.92
CA GLY A 57 -2.57 -3.44 11.15
C GLY A 57 -1.98 -4.48 12.11
N GLU A 58 -0.73 -4.85 11.91
CA GLU A 58 -0.05 -5.85 12.75
C GLU A 58 0.24 -5.31 14.16
N MET A 59 0.71 -4.06 14.26
CA MET A 59 0.91 -3.40 15.55
C MET A 59 -0.38 -3.36 16.37
N LYS A 60 -1.52 -3.03 15.75
CA LYS A 60 -2.82 -3.01 16.42
C LYS A 60 -3.21 -4.40 16.93
N LYS A 61 -3.03 -5.46 16.12
CA LYS A 61 -3.32 -6.83 16.54
C LYS A 61 -2.46 -7.27 17.71
N SER A 62 -1.15 -7.01 17.65
CA SER A 62 -0.22 -7.34 18.73
C SER A 62 -0.58 -6.60 20.03
N LEU A 63 -0.92 -5.31 19.96
CA LEU A 63 -1.33 -4.54 21.12
C LEU A 63 -2.64 -5.06 21.75
N LEU A 64 -3.62 -5.42 20.93
CA LEU A 64 -4.88 -6.01 21.40
C LEU A 64 -4.63 -7.37 22.09
N ALA A 65 -3.81 -8.22 21.50
CA ALA A 65 -3.46 -9.52 22.10
C ALA A 65 -2.77 -9.36 23.47
N GLN A 66 -1.87 -8.38 23.60
CA GLN A 66 -1.24 -8.06 24.89
C GLN A 66 -2.26 -7.55 25.91
N LEU A 67 -3.19 -6.69 25.50
CA LEU A 67 -4.24 -6.18 26.37
C LEU A 67 -5.15 -7.31 26.87
N ASP A 68 -5.55 -8.23 26.01
CA ASP A 68 -6.35 -9.40 26.39
C ASP A 68 -5.62 -10.27 27.42
N GLY A 69 -4.31 -10.46 27.26
CA GLY A 69 -3.46 -11.15 28.23
C GLY A 69 -3.45 -10.48 29.61
N VAL A 70 -3.31 -9.15 29.64
CA VAL A 70 -3.35 -8.38 30.90
C VAL A 70 -4.72 -8.49 31.56
N VAL A 71 -5.81 -8.36 30.79
CA VAL A 71 -7.17 -8.49 31.31
C VAL A 71 -7.42 -9.87 31.90
N ALA A 72 -6.86 -10.93 31.29
CA ALA A 72 -6.98 -12.29 31.81
C ALA A 72 -6.25 -12.49 33.15
N MET A 73 -5.15 -11.77 33.41
CA MET A 73 -4.42 -11.83 34.68
C MET A 73 -5.10 -11.08 35.82
N LEU A 74 -6.01 -10.15 35.50
CA LEU A 74 -6.77 -9.36 36.48
C LEU A 74 -8.09 -10.01 36.91
N LYS A 75 -8.44 -11.16 36.30
CA LYS A 75 -9.64 -11.95 36.62
C LYS A 75 -9.26 -13.18 37.44
#